data_AF-A0A379LLA2-F1
#
_entry.id   AF-A0A379LLA2-F1
#
_cell.length_a   1.000
_cell.length_b   1.000
_cell.length_c   1.000
_cell.angle_alpha   90.00
_cell.angle_beta   90.00
_cell.angle_gamma   90.00
#
_symmetry.space_group_name_H-M   'P 1'
#
loop_
_entity.id
_entity.type
_entity.pdbx_description
1 polymer ?
#
loop_
_entity_poly.entity_id
_entity_poly.type
_entity_poly.pdbx_seq_one_letter_code
_entity_poly.pdbx_strand_id
1 'polypeptide(L)'
;MKKGLIAVGILALLAQGCATPHVVQTSKVSDSNLSCTQIVKEVAEAEKFEKEARDDRKVTGTNVAAAVLFWPALIGTYANTEEAIDAAKLRRENLTKLYKQKNC
;
A
#
# COMPACT_ATOMS: atom_id res chain seq x y z
N MET A 1 -41.34 -21.49 26.68
CA MET A 1 -40.10 -20.70 26.80
C MET A 1 -39.04 -21.22 25.82
N LYS A 2 -39.18 -20.98 24.50
CA LYS A 2 -38.25 -21.54 23.49
C LYS A 2 -37.89 -20.55 22.36
N LYS A 3 -38.47 -19.34 22.37
CA LYS A 3 -38.28 -18.33 21.31
C LYS A 3 -37.10 -17.38 21.57
N GLY A 4 -36.48 -17.45 22.76
CA GLY A 4 -35.42 -16.53 23.18
C GLY A 4 -33.99 -16.93 22.78
N LEU A 5 -33.75 -18.21 22.40
CA LEU A 5 -32.39 -18.68 22.10
C LEU A 5 -31.94 -18.44 20.65
N ILE A 6 -32.85 -18.16 19.71
CA ILE A 6 -32.48 -18.05 18.29
C ILE A 6 -31.97 -16.63 17.95
N ALA A 7 -32.33 -15.62 18.73
CA ALA A 7 -31.95 -14.22 18.45
C ALA A 7 -30.48 -13.88 18.79
N VAL A 8 -29.81 -14.69 19.62
CA VAL A 8 -28.43 -14.39 20.09
C VAL A 8 -27.36 -14.90 19.12
N GLY A 9 -27.64 -15.90 18.29
CA GLY A 9 -26.65 -16.51 17.39
C GLY A 9 -26.30 -15.68 16.15
N ILE A 10 -27.20 -14.82 15.68
CA ILE A 10 -27.03 -14.07 14.42
C ILE A 10 -26.17 -12.82 14.59
N LEU A 11 -26.08 -12.25 15.79
CA LEU A 11 -25.31 -11.01 16.02
C LEU A 11 -23.80 -11.26 16.17
N ALA A 12 -23.37 -12.49 16.49
CA ALA A 12 -21.96 -12.84 16.62
C ALA A 12 -21.23 -13.03 15.27
N LEU A 13 -21.97 -13.19 14.16
CA LEU A 13 -21.38 -13.45 12.83
C LEU A 13 -20.93 -12.17 12.11
N LEU A 14 -21.34 -10.99 12.57
CA LEU A 14 -20.99 -9.69 11.97
C LEU A 14 -19.77 -9.01 12.61
N ALA A 15 -19.22 -9.57 13.69
CA ALA A 15 -18.07 -9.00 14.41
C ALA A 15 -16.69 -9.44 13.84
N GLN A 16 -16.65 -10.26 12.79
CA GLN A 16 -15.40 -10.59 12.09
C GLN A 16 -15.02 -9.49 11.09
N GLY A 17 -15.01 -8.24 11.52
CA GLY A 17 -14.24 -7.21 10.83
C GLY A 17 -12.78 -7.55 11.05
N CYS A 18 -12.10 -8.15 10.07
CA CYS A 18 -10.65 -8.21 10.07
C CYS A 18 -10.15 -6.77 10.14
N ALA A 19 -9.74 -6.33 11.34
CA ALA A 19 -8.92 -5.15 11.51
C ALA A 19 -7.64 -5.40 10.72
N THR A 20 -7.67 -5.01 9.45
CA THR A 20 -6.56 -5.20 8.52
C THR A 20 -5.48 -4.27 9.03
N PRO A 21 -4.31 -4.77 9.40
CA PRO A 21 -3.25 -3.89 9.87
C PRO A 21 -2.96 -2.88 8.75
N HIS A 22 -2.71 -1.62 9.14
CA HIS A 22 -2.19 -0.61 8.23
C HIS A 22 -0.79 -1.06 7.83
N VAL A 23 -0.70 -1.92 6.82
CA VAL A 23 0.57 -2.44 6.30
C VAL A 23 0.76 -1.80 4.96
N VAL A 24 1.71 -0.90 4.91
CA VAL A 24 2.27 -0.41 3.67
C VAL A 24 3.15 -1.52 3.09
N GLN A 25 2.64 -2.21 2.07
CA GLN A 25 3.45 -3.18 1.33
C GLN A 25 4.36 -2.44 0.33
N THR A 26 5.68 -2.48 0.57
CA THR A 26 6.70 -1.82 -0.29
C THR A 26 7.51 -2.81 -1.13
N SER A 27 7.19 -4.10 -1.03
CA SER A 27 7.74 -5.19 -1.83
C SER A 27 6.64 -6.22 -2.10
N LYS A 28 6.66 -6.83 -3.28
CA LYS A 28 5.80 -7.94 -3.68
C LYS A 28 6.62 -9.21 -3.80
N VAL A 29 6.01 -10.33 -3.45
CA VAL A 29 6.60 -11.67 -3.73
C VAL A 29 6.89 -11.84 -5.22
N SER A 30 6.04 -11.27 -6.09
CA SER A 30 6.18 -11.32 -7.54
C SER A 30 7.27 -10.41 -8.11
N ASP A 31 7.87 -9.51 -7.33
CA ASP A 31 8.95 -8.64 -7.84
C ASP A 31 10.14 -9.47 -8.31
N SER A 32 10.39 -10.59 -7.65
CA SER A 32 11.41 -11.57 -8.04
C SER A 32 11.29 -12.04 -9.50
N ASN A 33 10.10 -11.95 -10.11
CA ASN A 33 9.84 -12.33 -11.49
C ASN A 33 10.02 -11.19 -12.50
N LEU A 34 10.26 -9.95 -12.07
CA LEU A 34 10.40 -8.80 -12.96
C LEU A 34 11.72 -8.88 -13.76
N SER A 35 11.67 -8.54 -15.05
CA SER A 35 12.85 -8.28 -15.87
C SER A 35 13.52 -6.94 -15.51
N CYS A 36 14.80 -6.75 -15.89
CA CYS A 36 15.52 -5.49 -15.64
C CYS A 36 14.73 -4.25 -16.10
N THR A 37 14.14 -4.30 -17.30
CA THR A 37 13.34 -3.21 -17.85
C THR A 37 12.05 -2.99 -17.06
N GLN A 38 11.41 -4.05 -16.56
CA GLN A 38 10.23 -3.91 -15.71
C GLN A 38 10.57 -3.31 -14.35
N ILE A 39 11.73 -3.68 -13.77
CA ILE A 39 12.21 -3.08 -12.53
C ILE A 39 12.42 -1.57 -12.70
N VAL A 40 13.05 -1.14 -13.80
CA VAL A 40 13.23 0.30 -14.11
C VAL A 40 11.89 1.02 -14.24
N LYS A 41 10.90 0.40 -14.89
CA LYS A 41 9.54 0.97 -15.00
C LYS A 41 8.87 1.14 -13.64
N GLU A 42 8.95 0.12 -12.78
CA GLU A 42 8.38 0.16 -11.43
C GLU A 42 9.10 1.18 -10.54
N VAL A 43 10.42 1.38 -10.72
CA VAL A 43 11.17 2.46 -10.06
C VAL A 43 10.66 3.83 -10.49
N ALA A 44 10.49 4.05 -11.79
CA ALA A 44 9.97 5.32 -12.31
C ALA A 44 8.53 5.60 -11.84
N GLU A 45 7.72 4.56 -11.68
CA GLU A 45 6.38 4.66 -11.12
C GLU A 45 6.41 5.06 -9.63
N ALA A 46 7.31 4.47 -8.83
CA ALA A 46 7.54 4.86 -7.44
C ALA A 46 8.00 6.32 -7.30
N GLU A 47 8.86 6.81 -8.20
CA GLU A 47 9.30 8.21 -8.23
C GLU A 47 8.17 9.17 -8.60
N LYS A 48 7.36 8.81 -9.60
CA LYS A 48 6.19 9.59 -9.99
C LYS A 48 5.21 9.71 -8.82
N PHE A 49 4.95 8.61 -8.11
CA PHE A 49 4.12 8.62 -6.92
C PHE A 49 4.70 9.51 -5.82
N GLU A 50 6.01 9.42 -5.55
CA GLU A 50 6.66 10.28 -4.55
C GLU A 50 6.43 11.76 -4.87
N LYS A 51 6.55 12.13 -6.16
CA LYS A 51 6.31 13.49 -6.63
C LYS A 51 4.85 13.91 -6.48
N GLU A 52 3.91 13.07 -6.90
CA GLU A 52 2.47 13.35 -6.78
C GLU A 52 2.04 13.53 -5.32
N ALA A 53 2.49 12.63 -4.43
CA ALA A 53 2.23 12.75 -2.99
C ALA A 53 2.81 14.06 -2.41
N ARG A 54 4.01 14.48 -2.85
CA ARG A 54 4.60 15.76 -2.43
C ARG A 54 3.86 16.97 -2.97
N ASP A 55 3.32 16.91 -4.17
CA ASP A 55 2.60 18.01 -4.79
C ASP A 55 1.19 18.14 -4.19
N ASP A 56 0.50 17.02 -3.93
CA ASP A 56 -0.79 17.00 -3.24
C ASP A 56 -0.70 17.56 -1.82
N ARG A 57 0.40 17.27 -1.10
CA ARG A 57 0.71 17.88 0.21
C ARG A 57 0.70 19.40 0.16
N LYS A 58 1.27 19.99 -0.89
CA LYS A 58 1.41 21.45 -1.03
C LYS A 58 0.08 22.13 -1.34
N VAL A 59 -0.78 21.48 -2.11
CA VAL A 59 -2.02 22.07 -2.63
C VAL A 59 -3.17 21.98 -1.64
N THR A 60 -3.31 20.86 -0.93
CA THR A 60 -4.56 20.56 -0.22
C THR A 60 -4.54 20.88 1.27
N GLY A 61 -3.35 20.99 1.91
CA GLY A 61 -3.21 21.26 3.35
C GLY A 61 -3.95 20.29 4.27
N THR A 62 -4.57 19.25 3.70
CA THR A 62 -5.51 18.33 4.33
C THR A 62 -4.83 16.98 4.37
N ASN A 63 -4.94 16.29 5.51
CA ASN A 63 -4.50 14.91 5.68
C ASN A 63 -4.96 14.09 4.47
N VAL A 64 -4.02 13.75 3.59
CA VAL A 64 -4.20 12.86 2.43
C VAL A 64 -4.39 11.43 2.99
N ALA A 65 -5.50 11.22 3.70
CA ALA A 65 -5.89 9.95 4.27
C ALA A 65 -6.58 9.05 3.23
N ALA A 66 -6.69 9.50 1.98
CA ALA A 66 -7.35 8.73 0.95
C ALA A 66 -6.72 9.03 -0.42
N ALA A 67 -6.36 7.94 -1.10
CA ALA A 67 -6.42 7.84 -2.55
C ALA A 67 -5.27 8.41 -3.39
N VAL A 68 -4.01 8.28 -2.97
CA VAL A 68 -2.98 7.94 -3.96
C VAL A 68 -2.93 6.41 -4.05
N LEU A 69 -3.87 5.87 -4.82
CA LEU A 69 -3.95 4.44 -5.12
C LEU A 69 -2.80 4.09 -6.06
N PHE A 70 -1.75 3.47 -5.52
CA PHE A 70 -0.68 2.91 -6.33
C PHE A 70 -1.14 1.54 -6.87
N TRP A 71 -1.67 1.55 -8.09
CA TRP A 71 -1.88 0.35 -8.87
C TRP A 71 -0.59 0.05 -9.64
N PRO A 72 0.25 -0.96 -9.31
CA PRO A 72 -0.08 -2.20 -8.59
C PRO A 72 0.70 -2.49 -7.29
N ALA A 73 1.64 -1.66 -6.82
CA ALA A 73 2.62 -1.94 -5.75
C ALA A 73 2.58 -1.20 -4.40
N LEU A 74 1.64 -0.29 -4.11
CA LEU A 74 1.48 0.21 -2.75
C LEU A 74 0.07 -0.09 -2.25
N ILE A 75 -0.09 -1.32 -1.78
CA ILE A 75 -1.28 -1.73 -1.04
C ILE A 75 -1.07 -1.26 0.39
N GLY A 76 -1.76 -0.20 0.79
CA GLY A 76 -1.71 0.34 2.14
C GLY A 76 -2.65 1.52 2.30
N THR A 77 -3.28 1.63 3.46
CA THR A 77 -3.96 2.86 3.88
C THR A 77 -2.93 3.71 4.59
N TYR A 78 -2.64 4.88 4.06
CA TYR A 78 -1.68 5.82 4.66
C TYR A 78 -2.39 6.73 5.65
N ALA A 79 -1.83 6.86 6.84
CA ALA A 79 -2.33 7.79 7.85
C ALA A 79 -2.02 9.25 7.49
N ASN A 80 -0.97 9.48 6.71
CA ASN A 80 -0.57 10.82 6.24
C ASN A 80 0.32 10.76 4.98
N THR A 81 0.59 11.94 4.41
CA THR A 81 1.39 12.06 3.18
C THR A 81 2.87 11.68 3.36
N GLU A 82 3.47 11.87 4.54
CA GLU A 82 4.86 11.46 4.76
C GLU A 82 4.99 9.94 4.73
N GLU A 83 4.04 9.21 5.33
CA GLU A 83 3.99 7.76 5.26
C GLU A 83 3.89 7.25 3.82
N ALA A 84 3.09 7.92 2.98
CA ALA A 84 3.01 7.62 1.56
C ALA A 84 4.36 7.90 0.85
N ILE A 85 4.98 9.05 1.10
CA ILE A 85 6.29 9.41 0.53
C ILE A 85 7.35 8.38 0.93
N ASP A 86 7.39 7.98 2.20
CA ASP A 86 8.38 7.03 2.71
C ASP A 86 8.15 5.62 2.16
N ALA A 87 6.89 5.22 1.98
CA ALA A 87 6.53 3.98 1.30
C ALA A 87 7.06 3.91 -0.13
N ALA A 88 6.92 5.01 -0.88
CA ALA A 88 7.40 5.11 -2.25
C ALA A 88 8.92 5.06 -2.32
N LYS A 89 9.62 5.74 -1.41
CA LYS A 89 11.09 5.66 -1.29
C LYS A 89 11.53 4.23 -1.00
N LEU A 90 10.91 3.57 -0.01
CA LEU A 90 11.25 2.21 0.36
C LEU A 90 10.97 1.23 -0.79
N ARG A 91 9.88 1.42 -1.54
CA ARG A 91 9.60 0.68 -2.77
C ARG A 91 10.71 0.84 -3.80
N ARG A 92 11.14 2.07 -4.08
CA ARG A 92 12.27 2.37 -4.98
C ARG A 92 13.57 1.70 -4.51
N GLU A 93 13.87 1.76 -3.21
CA GLU A 93 15.05 1.13 -2.62
C GLU A 93 15.03 -0.40 -2.78
N ASN A 94 13.90 -1.04 -2.49
CA ASN A 94 13.72 -2.48 -2.65
C ASN A 94 13.91 -2.92 -4.11
N LEU A 95 13.30 -2.18 -5.05
CA LEU A 95 13.45 -2.44 -6.48
C LEU A 95 14.89 -2.20 -6.96
N THR A 96 15.56 -1.15 -6.48
CA THR A 96 16.96 -0.86 -6.82
C THR A 96 17.89 -1.94 -6.27
N LYS A 97 17.61 -2.46 -5.08
CA LYS A 97 18.34 -3.60 -4.51
C LYS A 97 18.13 -4.85 -5.36
N LEU A 98 16.89 -5.13 -5.76
CA LEU A 98 16.57 -6.26 -6.64
C LEU A 98 17.24 -6.13 -8.01
N TYR A 99 17.27 -4.93 -8.60
CA TYR A 99 17.94 -4.63 -9.86
C TYR A 99 19.41 -5.06 -9.79
N LYS A 100 20.14 -4.57 -8.77
CA LYS A 100 21.53 -4.95 -8.53
C LYS A 100 21.72 -6.45 -8.27
N GLN A 101 20.82 -7.06 -7.49
CA GLN A 101 20.87 -8.50 -7.22
C GLN A 101 20.70 -9.36 -8.48
N LYS A 102 19.99 -8.84 -9.49
CA LYS A 102 19.83 -9.51 -10.79
C LYS A 102 20.97 -9.23 -11.76
N ASN A 103 22.02 -8.51 -11.36
CA ASN A 103 23.08 -8.01 -12.25
C ASN A 103 22.54 -7.23 -13.45
N CYS A 104 21.45 -6.53 -13.21
CA CYS A 104 21.12 -5.33 -13.94
C CYS A 104 21.88 -4.18 -13.24
#